data_AF-A0A528CH08-F1
#
_entry.id   AF-A0A528CH08-F1
#
_cell.length_a   1.000
_cell.length_b   1.000
_cell.length_c   1.000
_cell.angle_alpha   90.00
_cell.angle_beta   90.00
_cell.angle_gamma   90.00
#
_symmetry.space_group_name_H-M   'P 1'
#
loop_
_entity.id
_entity.type
_entity.pdbx_description
1 polymer ?
#
loop_
_entity_poly.entity_id
_entity_poly.type
_entity_poly.pdbx_seq_one_letter_code
_entity_poly.pdbx_strand_id
1 'polypeptide(L)' 'FTESHDRNMLNIAGKVMMDGNAPAGVLDTPQSGYDDSKALIAEWHGKGRQHYAITPRFAITSSPEQLEMAGALYR' A
#
# COMPACT_ATOMS: atom_id res chain seq x y z
N PHE A 1 -6.39 8.97 4.02
CA PHE A 1 -6.11 9.23 5.44
C PHE A 1 -6.57 10.61 5.91
N THR A 2 -6.55 11.66 5.09
CA THR A 2 -6.99 13.02 5.46
C THR A 2 -8.29 13.04 6.26
N GLU A 3 -9.37 12.51 5.70
CA GLU A 3 -10.68 12.52 6.36
C GLU A 3 -10.71 11.76 7.70
N SER A 4 -10.01 10.62 7.80
CA SER A 4 -9.93 9.86 9.05
C SER A 4 -9.05 10.55 10.09
N HIS A 5 -8.03 11.29 9.65
CA HIS A 5 -7.20 12.11 10.50
C HIS A 5 -7.98 13.31 11.06
N ASP A 6 -8.74 14.02 10.22
CA ASP A 6 -9.55 15.18 10.61
C ASP A 6 -10.63 14.82 11.64
N ARG A 7 -11.19 13.60 11.54
CA ARG A 7 -12.14 13.06 12.52
C ARG A 7 -11.48 12.41 13.74
N ASN A 8 -10.15 12.47 13.86
CA ASN A 8 -9.36 11.81 14.89
C ASN A 8 -9.70 10.31 15.07
N MET A 9 -10.01 9.61 13.98
CA MET A 9 -10.31 8.18 13.99
C MET A 9 -9.02 7.37 14.06
N LEU A 10 -9.01 6.24 14.78
CA LEU A 10 -7.98 5.24 14.56
C LEU A 10 -8.28 4.54 13.25
N ASN A 11 -7.35 4.61 12.31
CA ASN A 11 -7.50 3.99 11.00
C ASN A 11 -6.23 3.23 10.63
N ILE A 12 -6.41 2.01 10.11
CA ILE A 12 -5.36 1.18 9.55
C ILE A 12 -5.74 0.95 8.09
N ALA A 13 -4.96 1.51 7.17
CA ALA A 13 -5.26 1.42 5.73
C ALA A 13 -3.96 1.37 4.91
N GLY A 14 -4.07 1.00 3.65
CA GLY A 14 -2.93 0.91 2.74
C GLY A 14 -3.36 0.96 1.29
N LYS A 15 -2.44 1.36 0.41
CA LYS A 15 -2.61 1.18 -1.03
C LYS A 15 -2.65 -0.31 -1.35
N VAL A 16 -3.65 -0.73 -2.11
CA VAL A 16 -3.68 -2.08 -2.67
C VAL A 16 -2.59 -2.19 -3.74
N MET A 17 -1.76 -3.23 -3.66
CA MET A 17 -0.79 -3.58 -4.70
C MET A 17 -1.30 -4.80 -5.49
N MET A 18 -1.25 -4.70 -6.83
CA MET A 18 -1.64 -5.77 -7.75
C MET A 18 -1.11 -5.52 -9.17
N ASP A 19 -0.15 -6.32 -9.62
CA ASP A 19 0.51 -6.20 -10.93
C ASP A 19 0.12 -7.32 -11.92
N GLY A 20 -0.84 -8.17 -11.58
CA GLY A 20 -1.31 -9.23 -12.47
C GLY A 20 -2.75 -9.69 -12.23
N ASN A 21 -3.23 -10.53 -13.15
CA ASN A 21 -4.53 -11.23 -13.07
C ASN A 21 -5.74 -10.31 -12.81
N ALA A 22 -5.73 -9.11 -13.41
CA ALA A 22 -6.81 -8.14 -13.32
C ALA A 22 -6.84 -7.20 -14.54
N PRO A 23 -7.92 -6.41 -14.73
CA PRO A 23 -8.02 -5.43 -15.82
C PRO A 23 -6.90 -4.39 -15.79
N ALA A 24 -6.40 -3.98 -16.96
CA ALA A 24 -5.23 -3.09 -17.06
C ALA A 24 -5.36 -1.76 -16.29
N GLY A 25 -6.56 -1.18 -16.21
CA GLY A 25 -6.80 0.10 -15.53
C GLY A 25 -6.68 0.07 -14.00
N VAL A 26 -6.49 -1.10 -13.40
CA VAL A 26 -6.30 -1.26 -11.94
C VAL A 26 -4.96 -1.93 -11.59
N LEU A 27 -4.11 -2.17 -12.58
CA LEU A 27 -2.78 -2.72 -12.36
C LEU A 27 -1.79 -1.61 -12.00
N ASP A 28 -0.93 -1.90 -11.03
CA ASP A 28 0.33 -1.20 -10.86
C ASP A 28 1.49 -2.05 -11.38
N THR A 29 2.73 -1.61 -11.12
CA THR A 29 3.94 -2.41 -11.35
C THR A 29 4.61 -2.67 -10.00
N PRO A 30 5.57 -3.61 -9.89
CA PRO A 30 6.34 -3.76 -8.66
C PRO A 30 6.96 -2.43 -8.18
N GLN A 31 7.53 -1.65 -9.10
CA GLN A 31 8.17 -0.38 -8.80
C GLN A 31 7.16 0.70 -8.36
N SER A 32 6.06 0.90 -9.11
CA SER A 32 5.05 1.90 -8.70
C SER A 32 4.28 1.46 -7.45
N GLY A 33 4.07 0.15 -7.26
CA GLY A 33 3.62 -0.48 -6.02
C GLY A 33 4.45 -0.04 -4.81
N TYR A 34 5.77 -0.16 -4.93
CA TYR A 34 6.74 0.25 -3.91
C TYR A 34 6.75 1.77 -3.69
N ASP A 35 6.93 2.56 -4.75
CA ASP A 35 7.12 4.02 -4.64
C ASP A 35 5.89 4.70 -4.05
N ASP A 36 4.69 4.37 -4.55
CA ASP A 36 3.43 4.93 -4.05
C ASP A 36 3.22 4.56 -2.58
N SER A 37 3.47 3.29 -2.22
CA SER A 37 3.31 2.82 -0.85
C SER A 37 4.31 3.48 0.09
N LYS A 38 5.57 3.65 -0.34
CA LYS A 38 6.62 4.33 0.44
C LYS A 38 6.27 5.79 0.68
N ALA A 39 5.75 6.50 -0.33
CA ALA A 39 5.28 7.86 -0.18
C ALA A 39 4.14 7.96 0.83
N LEU A 40 3.14 7.08 0.75
CA LEU A 40 2.02 7.05 1.70
C LEU A 40 2.44 6.66 3.12
N ILE A 41 3.38 5.72 3.28
CA ILE A 41 3.97 5.38 4.58
C ILE A 41 4.62 6.62 5.19
N ALA A 42 5.49 7.30 4.43
CA ALA A 42 6.19 8.49 4.90
C ALA A 42 5.23 9.63 5.28
N GLU A 43 4.14 9.81 4.53
CA GLU A 43 3.17 10.86 4.78
C GLU A 43 2.22 10.56 5.96
N TRP A 44 1.79 9.30 6.11
CA TRP A 44 0.63 8.96 6.97
C TRP A 44 0.93 8.02 8.12
N HIS A 45 1.95 7.17 8.04
CA HIS A 45 2.20 6.21 9.11
C HIS A 45 2.65 6.93 10.40
N GLY A 46 1.94 6.67 11.52
CA GLY A 46 2.25 7.31 12.81
C GLY A 46 1.75 8.75 12.94
N LYS A 47 1.10 9.31 11.91
CA LYS A 47 0.52 10.65 11.97
C LYS A 47 -0.78 10.64 12.79
N GLY A 48 -0.72 11.13 14.02
CA GLY A 48 -1.86 11.06 14.95
C GLY A 48 -2.25 9.60 15.20
N ARG A 49 -3.50 9.22 14.91
CA ARG A 49 -4.02 7.84 15.06
C ARG A 49 -4.04 7.04 13.74
N GLN A 50 -3.24 7.45 12.75
CA GLN A 50 -3.20 6.78 11.45
C GLN A 50 -2.06 5.75 11.41
N HIS A 51 -2.37 4.54 10.95
CA HIS A 51 -1.40 3.47 10.73
C HIS A 51 -1.50 2.99 9.28
N TYR A 52 -0.34 2.72 8.66
CA TYR A 52 -0.27 2.24 7.29
C TYR A 52 -0.10 0.72 7.32
N ALA A 53 -0.80 0.02 6.44
CA ALA A 53 -0.65 -1.41 6.23
C ALA A 53 -0.09 -1.68 4.83
N ILE A 54 0.99 -2.45 4.73
CA ILE A 54 1.48 -2.95 3.46
C ILE A 54 0.44 -3.96 2.93
N THR A 55 -0.20 -3.66 1.80
CA THR A 55 -1.43 -4.34 1.38
C THR A 55 -1.33 -4.94 -0.03
N PRO A 56 -0.52 -5.99 -0.26
CA PRO A 56 -0.67 -6.80 -1.47
C PRO A 56 -2.06 -7.43 -1.44
N ARG A 57 -2.82 -7.33 -2.55
CA ARG A 57 -4.25 -7.71 -2.53
C ARG A 57 -4.44 -9.17 -2.12
N PHE A 58 -3.78 -10.07 -2.82
CA PHE A 58 -3.57 -11.49 -2.50
C PHE A 58 -2.56 -12.08 -3.49
N ALA A 59 -2.01 -13.26 -3.19
CA ALA A 59 -0.89 -13.84 -3.94
C ALA A 59 -1.14 -14.01 -5.45
N ILE A 60 -2.38 -14.29 -5.88
CA ILE A 60 -2.68 -14.50 -7.32
C ILE A 60 -2.53 -13.20 -8.11
N THR A 61 -2.79 -12.03 -7.53
CA THR A 61 -2.70 -10.74 -8.24
C THR A 61 -1.35 -10.05 -8.07
N SER A 62 -0.38 -10.70 -7.43
CA SER A 62 0.93 -10.12 -7.11
C SER A 62 2.04 -11.06 -7.55
N SER A 63 2.87 -10.59 -8.49
CA SER A 63 4.05 -11.31 -8.93
C SER A 63 5.04 -11.53 -7.77
N PRO A 64 5.97 -12.49 -7.88
CA PRO A 64 7.05 -12.64 -6.92
C PRO A 64 7.82 -11.34 -6.67
N GLU A 65 8.09 -10.57 -7.73
CA GLU A 65 8.78 -9.27 -7.63
C GLU A 65 7.97 -8.25 -6.81
N GLN A 66 6.66 -8.15 -7.04
CA GLN A 66 5.81 -7.28 -6.24
C GLN A 66 5.74 -7.71 -4.76
N LEU A 67 5.74 -9.01 -4.48
CA LEU A 67 5.78 -9.53 -3.11
C LEU A 67 7.13 -9.26 -2.43
N GLU A 68 8.24 -9.31 -3.18
CA GLU A 68 9.56 -8.90 -2.68
C GLU A 68 9.60 -7.41 -2.35
N MET A 69 9.06 -6.57 -3.22
CA MET A 69 8.94 -5.12 -2.99
C MET A 69 8.05 -4.80 -1.79
N ALA A 70 6.94 -5.51 -1.63
CA ALA A 70 6.11 -5.42 -0.43
C ALA A 70 6.90 -5.78 0.83
N GLY A 71 7.70 -6.85 0.78
CA GLY A 71 8.59 -7.24 1.87
C GLY A 71 9.70 -6.23 2.16
N ALA A 72 10.18 -5.49 1.15
CA ALA A 72 11.18 -4.44 1.29
C ALA A 72 10.63 -3.19 2.01
N LEU A 73 9.32 -2.93 1.95
CA LEU A 73 8.69 -1.82 2.68
C LEU A 73 8.59 -2.06 4.20
N TYR A 74 8.68 -3.32 4.65
CA TYR A 74 8.59 -3.69 6.07
C TYR A 74 9.95 -3.66 6.79
N ARG A 75 11.05 -3.82 6.04
CA ARG A 75 12.41 -3.86 6.59
C ARG A 75 12.95 -2.46 6.85
#